data_AF-A0AAJ2H3K1-F1
#
_entry.id   AF-A0AAJ2H3K1-F1
#
_cell.length_a   1.000
_cell.length_b   1.000
_cell.length_c   1.000
_cell.angle_alpha   90.00
_cell.angle_beta   90.00
_cell.angle_gamma   90.00
#
_symmetry.space_group_name_H-M   'P 1'
#
loop_
_entity.id
_entity.type
_entity.pdbx_description
1 polymer ?
#
loop_
_entity_poly.entity_id
_entity_poly.type
_entity_poly.pdbx_seq_one_letter_code
_entity_poly.pdbx_strand_id
1 'polypeptide(L)'
;VRFDITGYRNQIDDYIYAKTLDKFAKFRLIQYTQRDAHFNGVEAQASYEANDVYQFSIFGDYVRAKLDSHVAQGNNNLPRIPATRVGTRMQSNWEGLGGLIKGSLEYSHVLKQKDTASDE
;
A
#
# COMPACT_ATOMS: atom_id res chain seq x y z
N VAL A 1 21.63 7.09 11.72
CA VAL A 1 20.64 6.78 10.67
C VAL A 1 20.04 5.41 10.99
N ARG A 2 18.71 5.28 10.96
CA ARG A 2 17.97 4.02 11.16
C ARG A 2 17.25 3.65 9.87
N PHE A 3 17.19 2.37 9.56
CA PHE A 3 16.47 1.84 8.40
C PHE A 3 15.61 0.67 8.83
N ASP A 4 14.39 0.62 8.30
CA ASP A 4 13.42 -0.42 8.55
C ASP A 4 12.86 -0.88 7.19
N ILE A 5 12.97 -2.18 6.89
CA ILE A 5 12.44 -2.76 5.66
C ILE A 5 11.67 -4.01 6.03
N THR A 6 10.42 -4.08 5.59
CA THR A 6 9.54 -5.22 5.82
C THR A 6 9.03 -5.73 4.47
N GLY A 7 9.18 -7.04 4.24
CA GLY A 7 8.58 -7.73 3.12
C GLY A 7 7.58 -8.76 3.62
N TYR A 8 6.46 -8.92 2.93
CA TYR A 8 5.46 -9.93 3.28
C TYR A 8 4.92 -10.64 2.05
N ARG A 9 4.50 -11.88 2.27
CA ARG A 9 3.76 -12.70 1.31
C ARG A 9 2.61 -13.38 2.04
N ASN A 10 1.39 -13.01 1.70
CA ASN A 10 0.19 -13.66 2.20
C ASN A 10 -0.45 -14.49 1.09
N GLN A 11 -0.75 -15.74 1.38
CA GLN A 11 -1.52 -16.62 0.52
C GLN A 11 -2.85 -16.88 1.22
N ILE A 12 -3.95 -16.55 0.55
CA ILE A 12 -5.29 -16.66 1.11
C ILE A 12 -6.08 -17.58 0.19
N ASP A 13 -6.38 -18.76 0.71
CA ASP A 13 -7.26 -19.72 0.05
C ASP A 13 -8.71 -19.21 0.14
N ASP A 14 -9.51 -19.47 -0.90
CA ASP A 14 -10.93 -19.08 -0.95
C ASP A 14 -11.19 -17.57 -0.71
N TYR A 15 -10.30 -16.70 -1.19
CA TYR A 15 -10.46 -15.26 -1.06
C TYR A 15 -11.75 -14.77 -1.74
N ILE A 16 -12.66 -14.18 -0.95
CA ILE A 16 -13.94 -13.65 -1.43
C ILE A 16 -13.69 -12.32 -2.16
N TYR A 17 -14.04 -12.24 -3.44
CA TYR A 17 -13.96 -11.00 -4.21
C TYR A 17 -15.21 -10.78 -5.08
N ALA A 18 -15.47 -9.52 -5.39
CA ALA A 18 -16.59 -9.14 -6.26
C ALA A 18 -16.18 -9.25 -7.73
N LYS A 19 -16.59 -10.34 -8.39
CA LYS A 19 -16.41 -10.53 -9.83
C LYS A 19 -17.47 -9.71 -10.58
N THR A 20 -17.04 -8.82 -11.48
CA THR A 20 -17.98 -8.09 -12.35
C THR A 20 -18.42 -9.05 -13.46
N LEU A 21 -19.73 -9.31 -13.56
CA LEU A 21 -20.33 -10.15 -14.60
C LEU A 21 -20.76 -9.33 -15.82
N ASP A 22 -21.29 -8.14 -15.57
CA ASP A 22 -21.80 -7.26 -16.62
C ASP A 22 -21.73 -5.79 -16.18
N LYS A 23 -21.74 -4.87 -17.15
CA LYS A 23 -21.74 -3.42 -16.91
C LYS A 23 -22.86 -2.78 -17.73
N PHE A 24 -23.78 -2.07 -17.07
CA PHE A 24 -24.78 -1.24 -17.74
C PHE A 24 -24.64 0.21 -17.28
N ALA A 25 -24.23 1.10 -18.21
CA ALA A 25 -23.88 2.48 -17.91
C ALA A 25 -22.88 2.57 -16.73
N LYS A 26 -23.27 3.19 -15.62
CA LYS A 26 -22.45 3.30 -14.40
C LYS A 26 -22.66 2.17 -13.39
N PHE A 27 -23.54 1.21 -13.70
CA PHE A 27 -23.84 0.08 -12.84
C PHE A 27 -23.02 -1.14 -13.22
N ARG A 28 -22.58 -1.88 -12.20
CA ARG A 28 -21.89 -3.15 -12.35
C ARG A 28 -22.74 -4.24 -11.73
N LEU A 29 -23.08 -5.25 -12.52
CA LEU A 29 -23.59 -6.50 -11.99
C LEU A 29 -22.41 -7.27 -11.43
N ILE A 30 -22.40 -7.46 -10.11
CA ILE A 30 -21.33 -8.16 -9.40
C ILE A 30 -21.85 -9.46 -8.80
N GLN A 31 -21.02 -10.50 -8.83
CA GLN A 31 -21.22 -11.74 -8.11
C GLN A 31 -20.03 -11.97 -7.18
N TYR A 32 -20.30 -12.16 -5.89
CA TYR A 32 -19.26 -12.57 -4.95
C TYR A 32 -18.89 -14.02 -5.23
N THR A 33 -17.60 -14.26 -5.39
CA THR A 33 -17.05 -15.60 -5.63
C THR A 33 -15.74 -15.75 -4.87
N GLN A 34 -15.32 -16.99 -4.66
CA GLN A 34 -14.14 -17.37 -3.88
C GLN A 34 -13.08 -17.92 -4.82
N ARG A 35 -11.83 -17.50 -4.62
CA ARG A 35 -10.67 -18.02 -5.34
C ARG A 35 -9.37 -17.67 -4.62
N ASP A 36 -8.39 -18.52 -4.73
CA ASP A 36 -7.09 -18.31 -4.10
C ASP A 36 -6.40 -17.03 -4.59
N ALA A 37 -5.81 -16.30 -3.65
CA ALA A 37 -5.17 -15.02 -3.89
C ALA A 37 -3.81 -14.93 -3.18
N HIS A 38 -2.88 -14.23 -3.82
CA HIS A 38 -1.56 -13.94 -3.26
C HIS A 38 -1.35 -12.43 -3.17
N PHE A 39 -0.95 -11.97 -1.99
CA PHE A 39 -0.56 -10.59 -1.73
C PHE A 39 0.92 -10.55 -1.41
N ASN A 40 1.68 -9.78 -2.18
CA ASN A 40 3.09 -9.53 -1.92
C ASN A 40 3.26 -8.04 -1.71
N GLY A 41 3.98 -7.66 -0.67
CA GLY A 41 4.25 -6.25 -0.42
C GLY A 41 5.62 -6.03 0.18
N VAL A 42 6.11 -4.82 0.00
CA VAL A 42 7.31 -4.32 0.62
C VAL A 42 7.06 -2.91 1.14
N GLU A 43 7.54 -2.66 2.34
CA GLU A 43 7.51 -1.37 3.00
C GLU A 43 8.93 -1.04 3.45
N ALA A 44 9.36 0.19 3.21
CA ALA A 44 10.70 0.64 3.57
C ALA A 44 10.62 2.04 4.18
N GLN A 45 11.41 2.27 5.22
CA GLN A 45 11.60 3.56 5.85
C GLN A 45 13.07 3.77 6.18
N ALA A 46 13.57 4.98 5.96
CA ALA A 46 14.86 5.43 6.41
C ALA A 46 14.69 6.71 7.23
N SER A 47 15.33 6.78 8.39
CA SER A 47 15.25 7.90 9.31
C SER A 47 16.64 8.40 9.68
N TYR A 48 16.84 9.72 9.62
CA TYR A 48 18.05 10.42 10.00
C TYR A 48 17.73 11.41 11.13
N GLU A 49 18.43 11.25 12.25
CA GLU A 49 18.40 12.20 13.36
C GLU A 49 19.41 13.30 13.04
N ALA A 50 18.92 14.49 12.68
CA ALA A 50 19.78 15.61 12.33
C ALA A 50 20.39 16.25 13.59
N ASN A 51 19.63 16.28 14.68
CA ASN A 51 20.05 16.65 16.03
C ASN A 51 19.01 16.14 17.04
N ASP A 52 19.19 16.45 18.32
CA ASP A 52 18.30 16.02 19.42
C ASP A 52 16.85 16.53 19.27
N VAL A 53 16.62 17.52 18.40
CA VAL A 53 15.29 18.07 18.13
C VAL A 53 14.67 17.50 16.86
N TYR A 54 15.41 17.43 15.75
CA TYR A 54 14.85 17.17 14.42
C TYR A 54 15.22 15.78 13.89
N GLN A 55 14.18 15.04 13.47
CA GLN A 55 14.31 13.78 12.76
C GLN A 55 13.67 13.89 11.37
N PHE A 56 14.42 13.51 10.34
CA PHE A 56 13.92 13.40 8.97
C PHE A 56 13.75 11.94 8.60
N SER A 57 12.69 11.61 7.89
CA SER A 57 12.44 10.26 7.40
C SER A 57 11.95 10.29 5.96
N ILE A 58 12.34 9.25 5.21
CA ILE A 58 11.73 8.91 3.92
C ILE A 58 11.08 7.54 4.07
N PHE A 59 9.93 7.34 3.45
CA PHE A 59 9.19 6.09 3.52
C PHE A 59 8.54 5.76 2.18
N GLY A 60 8.30 4.49 1.93
CA GLY A 60 7.56 4.03 0.76
C GLY A 60 6.98 2.64 0.95
N ASP A 61 5.84 2.41 0.29
CA ASP A 61 5.11 1.15 0.31
C ASP A 61 4.71 0.73 -1.11
N TYR A 62 4.84 -0.57 -1.39
CA TYR A 62 4.44 -1.19 -2.64
C TYR A 62 3.71 -2.50 -2.33
N VAL A 63 2.50 -2.64 -2.88
CA VAL A 63 1.67 -3.84 -2.72
C VAL A 63 1.23 -4.34 -4.08
N ARG A 64 1.33 -5.65 -4.27
CA ARG A 64 0.83 -6.35 -5.45
C ARG A 64 -0.03 -7.54 -5.03
N ALA A 65 -1.29 -7.54 -5.45
CA ALA A 65 -2.21 -8.64 -5.19
C ALA A 65 -2.66 -9.29 -6.51
N LYS A 66 -2.64 -10.62 -6.57
CA LYS A 66 -3.08 -11.40 -7.73
C LYS A 66 -3.96 -12.57 -7.31
N LEU A 67 -4.96 -12.89 -8.13
CA LEU A 67 -5.68 -14.16 -8.13
C LEU A 67 -4.78 -15.27 -8.69
N ASP A 68 -4.95 -16.50 -8.22
CA ASP A 68 -4.19 -17.64 -8.75
C ASP A 68 -4.51 -17.87 -10.24
N SER A 69 -3.44 -18.08 -11.01
CA SER A 69 -3.40 -18.28 -12.45
C SER A 69 -3.97 -19.62 -12.93
N HIS A 70 -4.16 -20.61 -12.05
CA HIS A 70 -4.60 -21.96 -12.46
C HIS A 70 -5.97 -21.99 -13.16
N VAL A 71 -6.76 -20.91 -13.10
CA VAL A 71 -8.08 -20.80 -13.77
C VAL A 71 -8.29 -19.44 -14.46
N ALA A 72 -7.31 -18.52 -14.41
CA ALA A 72 -7.53 -17.15 -14.82
C ALA A 72 -7.08 -16.91 -16.27
N GLN A 73 -8.04 -16.84 -17.19
CA GLN A 73 -7.83 -16.37 -18.56
C GLN A 73 -7.80 -14.83 -18.55
N GLY A 74 -6.61 -14.22 -18.61
CA GLY A 74 -6.44 -12.77 -18.73
C GLY A 74 -5.75 -12.10 -17.55
N ASN A 75 -6.26 -10.93 -17.13
CA ASN A 75 -5.69 -10.14 -16.04
C ASN A 75 -6.07 -10.73 -14.68
N ASN A 76 -5.05 -11.05 -13.89
CA ASN A 76 -5.22 -11.69 -12.58
C ASN A 76 -5.06 -10.70 -11.42
N ASN A 77 -4.92 -9.40 -11.68
CA ASN A 77 -4.80 -8.42 -10.61
C ASN A 77 -6.09 -8.39 -9.78
N LEU A 78 -5.95 -8.27 -8.47
CA LEU A 78 -7.10 -8.16 -7.56
C LEU A 78 -7.71 -6.74 -7.62
N PRO A 79 -9.03 -6.57 -7.52
CA PRO A 79 -9.61 -5.23 -7.52
C PRO A 79 -9.20 -4.47 -6.25
N ARG A 80 -8.97 -3.15 -6.39
CA ARG A 80 -8.66 -2.20 -5.28
C ARG A 80 -7.31 -2.41 -4.59
N ILE A 81 -6.27 -2.80 -5.33
CA ILE A 81 -4.89 -2.79 -4.81
C ILE A 81 -4.48 -1.34 -4.53
N PRO A 82 -3.97 -1.02 -3.32
CA PRO A 82 -3.44 0.31 -3.03
C PRO A 82 -2.33 0.69 -4.00
N ALA A 83 -2.34 1.94 -4.47
CA ALA A 83 -1.26 2.43 -5.30
C ALA A 83 0.01 2.62 -4.45
N THR A 84 1.17 2.50 -5.09
CA THR A 84 2.46 2.75 -4.46
C THR A 84 2.52 4.16 -3.90
N ARG A 85 2.98 4.31 -2.66
CA ARG A 85 3.17 5.61 -2.03
C ARG A 85 4.62 5.79 -1.65
N VAL A 86 5.09 7.02 -1.78
CA VAL A 86 6.39 7.48 -1.27
C VAL A 86 6.18 8.79 -0.56
N GLY A 87 6.91 9.02 0.53
CA GLY A 87 6.77 10.25 1.29
C GLY A 87 7.98 10.57 2.15
N THR A 88 7.95 11.76 2.70
CA THR A 88 8.94 12.26 3.64
C THR A 88 8.23 12.78 4.89
N ARG A 89 8.87 12.63 6.04
CA ARG A 89 8.36 13.07 7.33
C ARG A 89 9.46 13.79 8.10
N MET A 90 9.15 14.95 8.63
CA MET A 90 9.97 15.65 9.59
C MET A 90 9.27 15.62 10.94
N GLN A 91 9.98 15.28 12.00
CA GLN A 91 9.51 15.32 13.38
C GLN A 91 10.41 16.25 14.17
N SER A 92 9.82 17.05 15.06
CA SER A 92 10.52 17.91 16.01
C SER A 92 10.13 17.57 17.44
N ASN A 93 11.11 17.26 18.29
CA ASN A 93 10.92 16.97 19.71
C ASN A 93 11.83 17.89 20.54
N TRP A 94 11.26 18.90 21.18
CA TRP A 94 12.06 19.91 21.89
C TRP A 94 12.37 19.45 23.31
N GLU A 95 13.40 18.62 23.46
CA GLU A 95 13.80 18.04 24.75
C GLU A 95 14.23 19.09 25.79
N GLY A 96 14.84 20.20 25.35
CA GLY A 96 15.20 21.33 26.21
C GLY A 96 13.99 22.04 26.87
N LEU A 97 12.77 21.78 26.41
CA LEU A 97 11.52 22.23 27.03
C LEU A 97 10.80 21.07 27.76
N GLY A 98 11.55 20.04 28.19
CA GLY A 98 11.00 18.85 28.85
C GLY A 98 10.19 17.94 27.93
N GLY A 99 10.34 18.07 26.60
CA GLY A 99 9.58 17.27 25.63
C GLY A 99 8.08 17.65 25.52
N LEU A 100 7.70 18.81 26.06
CA LEU A 100 6.32 19.31 26.07
C LEU A 100 5.82 19.71 24.68
N ILE A 101 6.73 20.04 23.75
CA ILE A 101 6.38 20.45 22.39
C ILE A 101 6.89 19.42 21.41
N LYS A 102 5.95 18.83 20.66
CA LYS A 102 6.22 17.93 19.54
C LYS A 102 5.52 18.44 18.29
N GLY A 103 6.23 18.46 17.18
CA GLY A 103 5.70 18.83 15.87
C GLY A 103 5.99 17.76 14.84
N SER A 104 5.13 17.64 13.83
CA SER A 104 5.36 16.76 12.70
C SER A 104 4.86 17.40 11.40
N LEU A 105 5.65 17.25 10.35
CA LEU A 105 5.27 17.59 8.99
C LEU A 105 5.45 16.35 8.12
N GLU A 106 4.44 16.01 7.35
CA GLU A 106 4.50 14.89 6.41
C GLU A 106 4.06 15.34 5.02
N TYR A 107 4.82 14.88 4.02
CA TYR A 107 4.46 15.01 2.62
C TYR A 107 4.45 13.62 1.99
N SER A 108 3.37 13.26 1.31
CA SER A 108 3.27 11.98 0.60
C SER A 108 2.77 12.18 -0.82
N HIS A 109 3.31 11.35 -1.72
CA HIS A 109 2.89 11.26 -3.10
C HIS A 109 2.41 9.84 -3.39
N VAL A 110 1.18 9.74 -3.88
CA VAL A 110 0.57 8.48 -4.29
C VAL A 110 0.73 8.36 -5.81
N LEU A 111 1.47 7.34 -6.24
CA LEU A 111 1.73 7.07 -7.66
C LEU A 111 0.45 6.57 -8.33
N LYS A 112 0.40 6.63 -9.66
CA LYS A 112 -0.73 6.07 -10.43
C LYS A 112 -0.77 4.55 -10.26
N GLN A 113 -1.92 4.01 -9.87
CA GLN A 113 -2.14 2.56 -9.87
C GLN A 113 -2.25 2.08 -11.32
N LYS A 114 -1.36 1.17 -11.72
CA LYS A 114 -1.35 0.58 -13.07
C LYS A 114 -1.72 -0.92 -13.05
N ASP A 115 -1.75 -1.54 -11.87
CA ASP A 115 -2.14 -2.93 -11.69
C ASP A 115 -3.59 -3.00 -11.20
N THR A 116 -4.54 -2.60 -12.06
CA THR A 116 -5.97 -2.73 -11.80
C THR A 116 -6.47 -4.10 -12.26
N ALA A 117 -7.49 -4.66 -11.59
CA ALA A 117 -8.11 -5.94 -11.95
C ALA A 117 -8.81 -5.96 -13.32
N SER A 118 -8.98 -4.79 -13.90
CA SER A 118 -9.54 -4.57 -15.23
C SER A 118 -9.42 -3.08 -15.51
N ASP A 119 -8.75 -2.70 -16.59
CA ASP A 119 -9.30 -1.67 -17.45
C ASP A 119 -9.99 -2.46 -18.56
N GLU A 120 -11.30 -2.21 -18.73
CA GLU A 120 -12.10 -2.47 -19.94
C GLU A 120 -11.92 -3.79 -20.70
#